data_AF-A0A7J6URN6-F1
#
_entry.id   AF-A0A7J6URN6-F1
#
_cell.length_a   1.000
_cell.length_b   1.000
_cell.length_c   1.000
_cell.angle_alpha   90.00
_cell.angle_beta   90.00
_cell.angle_gamma   90.00
#
_symmetry.space_group_name_H-M   'P 1'
#
loop_
_entity.id
_entity.type
_entity.pdbx_description
1 polymer ?
#
loop_
_entity_poly.entity_id
_entity_poly.type
_entity_poly.pdbx_seq_one_letter_code
_entity_poly.pdbx_strand_id
1 'polypeptide(L)'
;MGKVEWALTLSSAVLAIFWTWKVFCWIWLNPMKLEKYLRKKGIRGPSYKFLHGNLKELVSLTKEAQSRPMERSHRIVQRVLPFHDQFVESYGKMFMT
;
A
#
# COMPACT_ATOMS: atom_id res chain seq x y z
N MET A 1 13.37 48.28 -9.25
CA MET A 1 13.64 47.21 -8.27
C MET A 1 12.71 45.99 -8.36
N GLY A 2 11.46 46.09 -8.85
CA GLY A 2 10.49 44.99 -8.70
C GLY A 2 10.63 43.77 -9.63
N LYS A 3 11.09 43.91 -10.88
CA LYS A 3 11.00 42.83 -11.89
C LYS A 3 11.86 41.59 -11.58
N VAL A 4 13.01 41.79 -10.94
CA VAL A 4 13.95 40.69 -10.60
C VAL A 4 13.44 39.85 -9.43
N GLU A 5 12.78 40.46 -8.45
CA GLU A 5 12.17 39.78 -7.29
C GLU A 5 11.02 38.86 -7.73
N TRP A 6 10.16 39.34 -8.65
CA TRP A 6 9.08 38.52 -9.24
C TRP A 6 9.63 37.36 -10.08
N ALA A 7 10.74 37.57 -10.79
CA ALA A 7 11.37 36.51 -11.56
C ALA A 7 11.97 35.41 -10.66
N LEU A 8 12.62 35.80 -9.56
CA LEU A 8 13.19 34.87 -8.58
C LEU A 8 12.09 34.06 -7.87
N THR A 9 11.02 34.71 -7.42
CA THR A 9 9.88 34.03 -6.77
C THR A 9 9.17 33.06 -7.71
N LEU A 10 8.93 33.45 -8.97
CA LEU A 10 8.34 32.55 -9.97
C LEU A 10 9.24 31.35 -10.27
N SER A 11 10.55 31.57 -10.41
CA SER A 11 11.50 30.48 -10.68
C SER A 11 11.56 29.46 -9.54
N SER A 12 11.54 29.92 -8.29
CA SER A 12 11.51 29.08 -7.09
C SER A 12 10.20 28.26 -7.01
N ALA A 13 9.08 28.91 -7.29
CA ALA A 13 7.77 28.24 -7.32
C ALA A 13 7.71 27.13 -8.38
N VAL A 14 8.22 27.38 -9.59
CA VAL A 14 8.25 26.38 -10.66
C VAL A 14 9.12 25.18 -10.28
N LEU A 15 10.28 25.41 -9.66
CA LEU A 15 11.15 24.34 -9.16
C LEU A 15 10.45 23.50 -8.09
N ALA A 16 9.76 24.14 -7.14
CA ALA A 16 9.01 23.42 -6.11
C ALA A 16 7.89 22.55 -6.71
N ILE A 17 7.14 23.08 -7.67
CA ILE A 17 6.09 22.32 -8.38
C ILE A 17 6.69 21.13 -9.14
N PHE A 18 7.83 21.32 -9.81
CA PHE A 18 8.49 20.23 -10.53
C PHE A 18 8.97 19.11 -9.59
N TRP A 19 9.56 19.48 -8.45
CA TRP A 19 10.01 18.51 -7.45
C TRP A 19 8.85 17.74 -6.81
N THR A 20 7.80 18.45 -6.39
CA THR A 20 6.59 17.82 -5.83
C THR A 20 5.94 16.87 -6.82
N TRP A 21 5.79 17.28 -8.09
CA TRP A 21 5.27 16.42 -9.15
C TRP A 21 6.16 15.18 -9.37
N LYS A 22 7.48 15.36 -9.41
CA LYS A 22 8.43 14.26 -9.58
C LYS A 22 8.36 13.26 -8.43
N VAL A 23 8.28 13.73 -7.19
CA VAL A 23 8.13 12.89 -6.00
C VAL A 23 6.81 12.14 -6.06
N PHE A 24 5.71 12.81 -6.42
CA PHE A 24 4.40 12.18 -6.59
C PHE A 24 4.42 11.08 -7.66
N CYS A 25 4.96 11.37 -8.84
CA CYS A 25 5.13 10.38 -9.91
C CYS A 25 6.03 9.22 -9.48
N TRP A 26 7.11 9.48 -8.73
CA TRP A 26 8.00 8.42 -8.25
C TRP A 26 7.31 7.52 -7.23
N ILE A 27 6.59 8.09 -6.27
CA ILE A 27 5.75 7.37 -5.29
C ILE A 27 4.68 6.53 -6.00
N TRP A 28 4.14 6.98 -7.14
CA TRP A 28 3.16 6.23 -7.90
C TRP A 28 3.77 5.12 -8.79
N LEU A 29 4.88 5.41 -9.46
CA LEU A 29 5.49 4.51 -10.44
C LEU A 29 6.27 3.37 -9.80
N ASN A 30 6.93 3.62 -8.67
CA ASN A 30 7.74 2.62 -7.97
C ASN A 30 6.92 1.39 -7.53
N PRO A 31 5.77 1.53 -6.83
CA PRO A 31 4.95 0.38 -6.44
C PRO A 31 4.39 -0.39 -7.63
N MET A 32 3.96 0.29 -8.71
CA MET A 32 3.48 -0.38 -9.92
C MET A 32 4.57 -1.19 -10.63
N LYS A 33 5.82 -0.70 -10.64
CA LYS A 33 6.95 -1.45 -11.22
C LYS A 33 7.29 -2.68 -10.40
N LEU A 34 7.28 -2.54 -9.07
CA LEU A 34 7.53 -3.64 -8.15
C LEU A 34 6.44 -4.72 -8.29
N GLU A 35 5.16 -4.33 -8.30
CA GLU A 35 4.04 -5.27 -8.51
C GLU A 35 4.19 -6.05 -9.83
N LYS A 36 4.50 -5.36 -10.94
CA LYS A 36 4.71 -6.00 -12.24
C LYS A 36 5.88 -6.98 -12.20
N TYR A 37 6.97 -6.65 -11.50
CA TYR A 37 8.13 -7.52 -11.37
C TYR A 37 7.81 -8.79 -10.56
N LEU A 38 7.10 -8.63 -9.45
CA LEU A 38 6.67 -9.74 -8.60
C LEU A 38 5.67 -10.65 -9.32
N ARG A 39 4.71 -10.07 -10.04
CA ARG A 39 3.75 -10.82 -10.85
C ARG A 39 4.44 -11.62 -11.97
N LYS A 40 5.48 -11.06 -12.59
CA LYS A 40 6.33 -11.79 -13.56
C LYS A 40 7.09 -12.96 -12.94
N LYS A 41 7.46 -12.87 -11.66
CA LYS A 41 8.07 -13.97 -10.90
C LYS A 41 7.09 -15.02 -10.41
N GLY A 42 5.81 -14.92 -10.77
CA GLY A 42 4.76 -15.85 -10.32
C GLY A 42 4.28 -15.59 -8.89
N ILE A 43 4.74 -14.51 -8.25
CA ILE A 43 4.25 -14.10 -6.94
C ILE A 43 2.93 -13.37 -7.16
N ARG A 44 1.84 -14.02 -6.75
CA ARG A 44 0.51 -13.42 -6.75
C ARG A 44 0.31 -12.69 -5.42
N GLY A 45 -0.07 -11.43 -5.50
CA GLY A 45 -0.36 -10.60 -4.34
C GLY A 45 -1.50 -9.63 -4.67
N PRO A 46 -2.07 -8.97 -3.65
CA PRO A 46 -3.14 -8.01 -3.85
C PRO A 46 -2.69 -6.85 -4.75
N SER A 47 -3.59 -6.41 -5.62
CA SER A 47 -3.34 -5.26 -6.51
C SER A 47 -3.10 -4.00 -5.69
N TYR A 48 -2.07 -3.22 -6.05
CA TYR A 48 -1.71 -2.00 -5.34
C TYR A 48 -2.86 -0.97 -5.42
N LYS A 49 -3.49 -0.68 -4.28
CA LYS A 49 -4.48 0.39 -4.11
C LYS A 49 -3.81 1.58 -3.40
N PHE A 50 -3.92 2.77 -3.98
CA PHE A 50 -3.21 3.98 -3.55
C PHE A 50 -3.42 4.33 -2.06
N LEU A 51 -2.32 4.62 -1.34
CA LEU A 51 -2.21 5.09 0.06
C LEU A 51 -2.83 4.21 1.17
N HIS A 52 -3.89 3.45 0.90
CA HIS A 52 -4.56 2.59 1.86
C HIS A 52 -4.38 1.10 1.56
N GLY A 53 -3.79 0.74 0.41
CA GLY A 53 -3.52 -0.65 0.03
C GLY A 53 -4.70 -1.57 0.29
N ASN A 54 -4.42 -2.69 0.96
CA ASN A 54 -5.42 -3.61 1.49
C ASN A 54 -5.72 -3.41 2.99
N LEU A 55 -5.26 -2.30 3.59
CA LEU A 55 -5.35 -2.07 5.02
C LEU A 55 -6.80 -2.01 5.51
N LYS A 56 -7.71 -1.42 4.71
CA LYS A 56 -9.14 -1.39 5.04
C LYS A 56 -9.74 -2.80 5.13
N GLU A 57 -9.36 -3.67 4.18
CA GLU A 57 -9.80 -5.07 4.15
C GLU A 57 -9.22 -5.84 5.34
N LEU A 58 -7.94 -5.61 5.65
CA LEU A 58 -7.24 -6.16 6.81
C LEU A 58 -7.94 -5.79 8.13
N VAL A 59 -8.29 -4.51 8.29
CA VAL A 59 -8.97 -4.00 9.48
C VAL A 59 -10.38 -4.56 9.60
N SER A 60 -11.12 -4.69 8.49
CA SER A 60 -12.45 -5.31 8.53
C SER A 60 -12.40 -6.79 8.93
N LEU A 61 -11.46 -7.56 8.36
CA LEU A 61 -11.28 -8.98 8.69
C LEU A 61 -10.84 -9.16 10.14
N THR A 62 -9.97 -8.29 10.63
CA THR A 62 -9.55 -8.28 12.04
C THR A 62 -10.72 -8.00 12.98
N LYS A 63 -11.55 -7.01 12.65
CA LYS A 63 -12.74 -6.67 13.43
C LYS A 63 -13.77 -7.80 13.46
N GLU A 64 -13.95 -8.49 12.33
CA GLU A 64 -14.84 -9.65 12.21
C GLU A 64 -14.32 -10.87 13.00
N ALA A 65 -13.02 -11.15 12.94
CA ALA A 65 -12.43 -12.23 13.72
C ALA A 65 -12.49 -11.96 15.23
N GLN A 66 -12.41 -10.70 15.65
CA GLN A 66 -12.52 -10.30 17.05
C GLN A 66 -13.96 -10.36 17.58
N SER A 67 -14.97 -10.11 16.73
CA SER A 67 -16.39 -10.12 17.11
C SER A 67 -16.97 -11.52 17.28
N ARG A 68 -16.40 -12.53 16.60
CA ARG A 68 -16.84 -13.93 16.74
C ARG A 68 -16.39 -14.51 18.10
N PRO A 69 -17.28 -15.19 18.86
CA PRO A 69 -16.90 -15.86 20.09
C PRO A 69 -15.92 -16.99 19.80
N MET A 70 -14.87 -17.10 20.61
CA MET A 70 -13.78 -18.05 20.41
C MET A 70 -13.94 -19.25 21.33
N GLU A 71 -13.92 -20.47 20.77
CA GLU A 71 -13.78 -21.69 21.59
C GLU A 71 -12.42 -21.73 22.28
N ARG A 72 -12.35 -22.38 23.46
CA ARG A 72 -11.09 -22.61 24.20
C ARG A 72 -10.23 -23.70 23.54
N SER A 73 -9.88 -23.48 22.27
CA SER A 73 -8.99 -24.33 21.49
C SER A 73 -7.67 -23.60 21.23
N HIS A 74 -6.62 -24.36 20.89
CA HIS A 74 -5.29 -23.81 20.58
C HIS A 74 -5.25 -22.98 19.26
N ARG A 75 -6.38 -22.75 18.58
CA ARG A 75 -6.48 -22.02 17.30
C ARG A 75 -6.58 -20.50 17.50
N ILE A 76 -5.65 -19.92 18.26
CA ILE A 76 -5.58 -18.48 18.56
C ILE A 76 -5.14 -17.67 17.34
N VAL A 77 -4.31 -18.27 16.47
CA VAL A 77 -3.67 -17.60 15.32
C VAL A 77 -4.70 -16.98 14.37
N GLN A 78 -5.84 -17.63 14.14
CA GLN A 78 -6.88 -17.15 13.23
C GLN A 78 -7.56 -15.87 13.73
N ARG A 79 -7.49 -15.59 15.04
CA ARG A 79 -8.03 -14.36 15.64
C ARG A 79 -7.02 -13.22 15.65
N VAL A 80 -5.74 -13.54 15.81
CA VAL A 80 -4.64 -12.56 15.86
C VAL A 80 -4.22 -12.14 14.44
N LEU A 81 -4.25 -13.07 13.49
CA LEU A 81 -3.81 -12.90 12.10
C LEU A 81 -4.84 -13.49 11.12
N PRO A 82 -6.12 -13.06 11.15
CA PRO A 82 -7.18 -13.63 10.31
C PRO A 82 -6.91 -13.50 8.81
N PHE A 83 -6.12 -12.51 8.43
CA PHE A 83 -5.72 -12.28 7.05
C PHE A 83 -4.77 -13.36 6.51
N HIS A 84 -4.00 -14.03 7.37
CA HIS A 84 -3.01 -14.99 6.90
C HIS A 84 -3.66 -16.21 6.25
N ASP A 85 -4.72 -16.76 6.87
CA ASP A 85 -5.46 -17.89 6.30
C ASP A 85 -6.10 -17.51 4.95
N GLN A 86 -6.74 -16.34 4.88
CA GLN A 86 -7.41 -15.89 3.65
C GLN A 86 -6.42 -15.57 2.52
N PHE A 87 -5.24 -15.06 2.85
CA PHE A 87 -4.18 -14.81 1.87
C PHE A 87 -3.54 -16.10 1.38
N VAL A 88 -3.33 -17.10 2.24
CA VAL A 88 -2.88 -18.43 1.82
C VAL A 88 -3.90 -19.09 0.88
N GLU A 89 -5.19 -18.94 1.16
CA GLU A 89 -6.27 -19.47 0.31
C GLU A 89 -6.36 -18.74 -1.04
N SER A 90 -6.23 -17.41 -1.05
CA SER A 90 -6.39 -16.58 -2.26
C SER A 90 -5.15 -16.53 -3.14
N TYR A 91 -3.95 -16.52 -2.55
CA TYR A 91 -2.69 -16.28 -3.26
C TYR A 91 -1.71 -17.46 -3.20
N GLY A 92 -1.96 -18.46 -2.34
CA GLY A 92 -1.11 -19.63 -2.13
C GLY A 92 -0.07 -19.43 -1.02
N LYS A 93 0.85 -20.40 -0.86
CA LYS A 93 1.87 -20.41 0.23
C LYS A 93 2.89 -19.26 0.16
N MET A 94 2.98 -18.56 -0.97
CA MET A 94 3.96 -17.51 -1.22
C MET A 94 3.24 -16.25 -1.73
N PHE A 95 2.95 -15.35 -0.79
CA PHE A 95 2.29 -14.07 -1.04
C PHE A 95 3.09 -12.94 -0.37
N MET A 96 2.95 -11.71 -0.88
CA MET A 96 3.57 -10.53 -0.28
C MET A 96 2.49 -9.71 0.43
N THR A 97 2.77 -9.36 1.69
CA THR A 97 1.97 -8.46 2.53
C THR A 97 2.52 -7.06 2.45
#